data_AF-A0A3D5U8W7-F1
#
_entry.id   AF-A0A3D5U8W7-F1
#
_cell.length_a   1.000
_cell.length_b   1.000
_cell.length_c   1.000
_cell.angle_alpha   90.00
_cell.angle_beta   90.00
_cell.angle_gamma   90.00
#
_symmetry.space_group_name_H-M   'P 1'
#
loop_
_entity.id
_entity.type
_entity.pdbx_description
1 polymer ?
#
loop_
_entity_poly.entity_id
_entity_poly.type
_entity_poly.pdbx_seq_one_letter_code
_entity_poly.pdbx_strand_id
1 'polypeptide(L)'
;FENMGIRAKMISLQHNHISDIMTDIIDARYIAVGSPTLNSSILPTVAAFMYYLKGLSPKDRIGLAFGSYGWGGQSIPILQQLLGDPKECGFDMMEPIKHQYIPSKEDLENIKLKLEQNIKSKLEEQ
;
A
#
# COMPACT_ATOMS: atom_id res chain seq x y z
N PHE A 1 1.69 -8.61 -9.06
CA PHE A 1 2.45 -7.65 -9.89
C PHE A 1 3.36 -8.37 -10.88
N GLU A 2 4.41 -9.08 -10.43
CA GLU A 2 5.40 -9.70 -11.34
C GLU A 2 4.80 -10.73 -12.31
N ASN A 3 3.85 -11.56 -11.86
CA ASN A 3 3.09 -12.48 -12.74
C ASN A 3 2.37 -11.78 -13.90
N MET A 4 2.12 -10.48 -13.77
CA MET A 4 1.47 -9.65 -14.78
C MET A 4 2.48 -8.79 -15.56
N GLY A 5 3.78 -9.11 -15.47
CA GLY A 5 4.84 -8.35 -16.14
C GLY A 5 5.17 -7.00 -15.50
N ILE A 6 4.59 -6.68 -14.33
CA ILE A 6 4.86 -5.44 -13.60
C ILE A 6 6.03 -5.68 -12.65
N ARG A 7 7.17 -5.02 -12.91
CA ARG A 7 8.32 -5.04 -12.02
C ARG A 7 7.94 -4.53 -10.64
N ALA A 8 8.24 -5.28 -9.59
CA ALA A 8 7.98 -4.89 -8.21
C ALA A 8 9.30 -4.72 -7.44
N LYS A 9 9.31 -3.82 -6.47
CA LYS A 9 10.42 -3.65 -5.52
C LYS A 9 9.84 -3.60 -4.12
N MET A 10 10.27 -4.52 -3.25
CA MET A 10 9.89 -4.52 -1.84
C MET A 10 10.91 -3.72 -1.04
N ILE A 11 10.44 -2.77 -0.24
CA ILE A 11 11.30 -1.89 0.55
C ILE A 11 10.86 -1.93 2.01
N SER A 12 11.80 -2.27 2.90
CA SER A 12 11.54 -2.28 4.35
C SER A 12 11.79 -0.90 4.94
N LEU A 13 10.74 -0.27 5.47
CA LEU A 13 10.82 1.04 6.15
C LEU A 13 11.63 1.01 7.46
N GLN A 14 12.01 -0.17 7.95
CA GLN A 14 12.86 -0.30 9.14
C GLN A 14 14.36 -0.22 8.78
N HIS A 15 14.72 -0.51 7.54
CA HIS A 15 16.11 -0.69 7.12
C HIS A 15 16.55 0.29 6.01
N ASN A 16 15.63 1.10 5.50
CA ASN A 16 15.90 2.04 4.42
C ASN A 16 15.53 3.45 4.87
N HIS A 17 16.36 4.43 4.52
CA HIS A 17 16.07 5.82 4.82
C HIS A 17 14.97 6.34 3.89
N ILE A 18 13.99 7.06 4.43
CA ILE A 18 12.78 7.47 3.70
C ILE A 18 13.05 8.32 2.44
N SER A 19 14.15 9.08 2.42
CA SER A 19 14.55 9.85 1.23
C SER A 19 14.93 8.95 0.06
N ASP A 20 15.61 7.84 0.32
CA ASP A 20 16.15 6.96 -0.71
C ASP A 20 15.01 6.19 -1.38
N ILE A 21 13.94 5.93 -0.64
CA ILE A 21 12.72 5.29 -1.17
C ILE A 21 12.06 6.18 -2.24
N MET A 22 12.17 7.51 -2.14
CA MET A 22 11.52 8.40 -3.09
C MET A 22 12.07 8.27 -4.50
N THR A 23 13.34 7.89 -4.66
CA THR A 23 13.93 7.68 -5.99
C THR A 23 13.28 6.49 -6.69
N ASP A 24 12.76 5.51 -5.95
CA ASP A 24 11.98 4.42 -6.56
C ASP A 24 10.51 4.84 -6.81
N ILE A 25 9.94 5.68 -5.93
CA ILE A 25 8.54 6.12 -6.03
C ILE A 25 8.30 7.02 -7.26
N ILE A 26 9.29 7.80 -7.68
CA ILE A 26 9.14 8.69 -8.84
C ILE A 26 8.93 7.92 -10.15
N ASP A 27 9.49 6.71 -10.26
CA ASP A 27 9.34 5.84 -11.43
C ASP A 27 8.19 4.82 -11.28
N ALA A 28 7.70 4.62 -10.05
CA ALA A 28 6.64 3.67 -9.77
C ALA A 28 5.25 4.23 -10.10
N ARG A 29 4.46 3.44 -10.85
CA ARG A 29 3.04 3.71 -11.09
C ARG A 29 2.13 3.20 -9.97
N TYR A 30 2.45 2.04 -9.40
CA TYR A 30 1.72 1.43 -8.29
C TYR A 30 2.49 1.62 -6.99
N ILE A 31 1.82 2.11 -5.95
CA ILE A 31 2.39 2.33 -4.63
C ILE A 31 1.56 1.55 -3.61
N ALA A 32 2.11 0.42 -3.14
CA ALA A 32 1.50 -0.39 -2.11
C ALA A 32 2.16 -0.10 -0.75
N VAL A 33 1.37 0.31 0.25
CA VAL A 33 1.86 0.61 1.60
C VAL A 33 1.20 -0.32 2.62
N GLY A 34 2.04 -0.97 3.42
CA GLY A 34 1.63 -1.98 4.37
C GLY A 34 1.84 -1.54 5.82
N SER A 35 0.87 -1.78 6.69
CA SER A 35 1.09 -1.71 8.15
C SER A 35 0.19 -2.68 8.90
N PRO A 36 0.73 -3.43 9.89
CA PRO A 36 -0.13 -4.03 10.90
C PRO A 36 -0.83 -2.93 11.72
N THR A 37 -1.90 -3.29 12.44
CA THR A 37 -2.45 -2.38 13.47
C THR A 37 -1.60 -2.47 14.73
N LEU A 38 -1.04 -1.33 15.15
CA LEU A 38 -0.38 -1.15 16.44
C LEU A 38 -1.11 -0.04 17.21
N ASN A 39 -1.64 -0.35 18.40
CA ASN A 39 -2.36 0.60 19.27
C ASN A 39 -3.45 1.39 18.52
N SER A 40 -4.30 0.69 17.76
CA SER A 40 -5.36 1.27 16.93
C SER A 40 -4.87 2.25 15.85
N SER A 41 -3.61 2.14 15.44
CA SER A 41 -2.98 2.99 14.42
C SER A 41 -2.01 2.19 13.55
N ILE A 42 -1.32 2.89 12.64
CA ILE A 42 -0.22 2.38 11.82
C ILE A 42 1.10 2.36 12.62
N LEU A 43 2.10 1.59 12.16
CA LEU A 43 3.43 1.61 12.74
C LEU A 43 4.06 3.01 12.66
N PRO A 44 4.86 3.45 13.67
CA PRO A 44 5.54 4.74 13.64
C PRO A 44 6.43 4.96 12.40
N THR A 45 7.12 3.91 11.94
CA THR A 45 7.95 3.98 10.72
C THR A 45 7.11 4.22 9.47
N VAL A 46 5.92 3.60 9.39
CA VAL A 46 4.96 3.83 8.31
C VAL A 46 4.38 5.24 8.40
N ALA A 47 4.05 5.73 9.60
CA ALA A 47 3.58 7.09 9.79
C ALA A 47 4.60 8.13 9.31
N ALA A 48 5.88 7.99 9.69
CA ALA A 48 6.95 8.87 9.26
C ALA A 48 7.10 8.87 7.73
N PHE A 49 7.09 7.68 7.12
CA PHE A 49 7.12 7.54 5.66
C PHE A 49 5.91 8.21 4.99
N MET A 50 4.69 7.99 5.49
CA MET A 50 3.48 8.59 4.93
C MET A 50 3.50 10.13 5.02
N TYR A 51 3.98 10.69 6.13
CA TYR A 51 4.12 12.14 6.28
C TYR A 51 5.15 12.73 5.31
N TYR A 52 6.22 12.00 5.01
CA TYR A 52 7.21 12.41 4.02
C TYR A 52 6.65 12.31 2.59
N LEU A 53 6.03 11.17 2.25
CA LEU A 53 5.44 10.90 0.94
C LEU A 53 4.38 11.95 0.57
N LYS A 54 3.46 12.26 1.50
CA LYS A 54 2.41 13.25 1.22
C LYS A 54 2.97 14.66 1.02
N GLY A 55 4.05 15.02 1.70
CA GLY A 55 4.71 16.31 1.50
C GLY A 55 5.24 16.49 0.08
N LEU A 56 5.57 15.39 -0.60
CA LEU A 56 6.00 15.37 -2.01
C LEU A 56 4.84 15.18 -2.99
N SER A 57 3.73 14.56 -2.57
CA SER A 57 2.47 14.45 -3.33
C SER A 57 2.64 14.01 -4.79
N PRO A 58 3.28 12.85 -5.08
CA PRO A 58 3.45 12.39 -6.46
C PRO A 58 2.09 12.19 -7.13
N LYS A 59 1.93 12.67 -8.36
CA LYS A 59 0.65 12.62 -9.08
C LYS A 59 0.53 11.38 -9.94
N ASP A 60 -0.70 11.06 -10.36
CA ASP A 60 -1.01 9.97 -11.29
C ASP A 60 -0.48 8.60 -10.83
N ARG A 61 -0.68 8.31 -9.54
CA ARG A 61 -0.30 7.05 -8.90
C ARG A 61 -1.53 6.23 -8.56
N ILE A 62 -1.37 4.91 -8.60
CA ILE A 62 -2.37 3.94 -8.13
C ILE A 62 -1.93 3.43 -6.75
N GLY A 63 -2.75 3.64 -5.73
CA GLY A 63 -2.46 3.30 -4.35
C GLY A 63 -3.06 1.95 -3.92
N LEU A 64 -2.38 1.25 -3.02
CA LEU A 64 -2.88 0.04 -2.35
C LEU A 64 -2.53 0.06 -0.87
N ALA A 65 -3.52 0.16 0.00
CA ALA A 65 -3.34 -0.07 1.42
C ALA A 65 -3.45 -1.57 1.74
N PHE A 66 -2.51 -2.10 2.52
CA PHE A 66 -2.62 -3.47 3.02
C PHE A 66 -2.16 -3.62 4.47
N GLY A 67 -2.61 -4.67 5.14
CA GLY A 67 -2.18 -4.93 6.51
C GLY A 67 -2.86 -6.11 7.17
N SER A 68 -2.23 -6.59 8.23
CA SER A 68 -2.82 -7.58 9.14
C SER A 68 -3.23 -6.94 10.47
N TYR A 69 -4.15 -7.59 11.18
CA TYR A 69 -4.61 -7.09 12.48
C TYR A 69 -5.04 -8.21 13.43
N GLY A 70 -5.04 -7.93 14.73
CA GLY A 70 -5.59 -8.83 15.74
C GLY A 70 -7.10 -8.59 15.95
N TRP A 71 -7.41 -7.77 16.95
CA TRP A 71 -8.78 -7.37 17.28
C TRP A 71 -9.20 -6.04 16.65
N GLY A 72 -8.26 -5.14 16.36
CA GLY A 72 -8.54 -3.81 15.77
C GLY A 72 -7.90 -3.65 14.40
N GLY A 73 -8.68 -3.30 13.37
CA GLY A 73 -8.26 -3.19 11.97
C GLY A 73 -8.01 -1.77 11.46
N GLN A 74 -7.67 -0.83 12.34
CA GLN A 74 -7.64 0.62 12.03
C GLN A 74 -6.50 1.04 11.10
N SER A 75 -5.39 0.29 11.02
CA SER A 75 -4.25 0.68 10.18
C SER A 75 -4.63 0.82 8.70
N ILE A 76 -5.44 -0.10 8.19
CA ILE A 76 -5.81 -0.15 6.77
C ILE A 76 -6.70 1.02 6.37
N PRO A 77 -7.79 1.37 7.08
CA PRO A 77 -8.54 2.60 6.83
C PRO A 77 -7.69 3.88 6.90
N ILE A 78 -6.76 3.96 7.87
CA ILE A 78 -5.84 5.10 8.01
C ILE A 78 -4.97 5.23 6.75
N LEU A 79 -4.36 4.13 6.29
CA LEU A 79 -3.55 4.13 5.08
C LEU A 79 -4.39 4.44 3.83
N GLN A 80 -5.59 3.87 3.73
CA GLN A 80 -6.50 4.13 2.63
C GLN A 80 -6.81 5.63 2.51
N GLN A 81 -7.07 6.29 3.65
CA GLN A 81 -7.31 7.73 3.69
C GLN A 81 -6.06 8.52 3.32
N LEU A 82 -4.91 8.25 3.93
CA LEU A 82 -3.67 9.00 3.68
C LEU A 82 -3.20 8.89 2.23
N LEU A 83 -3.39 7.74 1.59
CA LEU A 83 -3.04 7.53 0.19
C LEU A 83 -4.09 8.13 -0.77
N GLY A 84 -5.38 8.00 -0.46
CA GLY A 84 -6.46 8.36 -1.39
C GLY A 84 -6.99 9.78 -1.28
N ASP A 85 -6.91 10.43 -0.11
CA ASP A 85 -7.47 11.77 0.07
C ASP A 85 -6.72 12.80 -0.80
N PRO A 86 -7.40 13.59 -1.65
CA PRO A 86 -6.79 14.62 -2.48
C PRO A 86 -6.02 15.70 -1.72
N LYS A 87 -6.33 15.90 -0.43
CA LYS A 87 -5.58 16.80 0.47
C LYS A 87 -4.31 16.18 1.04
N GLU A 88 -4.17 14.86 0.91
CA GLU A 88 -3.01 14.08 1.30
C GLU A 88 -2.25 13.67 0.02
N CYS A 89 -2.20 12.39 -0.35
CA CYS A 89 -1.50 11.96 -1.56
C CYS A 89 -2.39 12.03 -2.83
N GLY A 90 -3.70 11.77 -2.72
CA GLY A 90 -4.65 11.82 -3.83
C GLY A 90 -4.47 10.73 -4.89
N PHE A 91 -4.05 9.53 -4.50
CA PHE A 91 -3.85 8.41 -5.42
C PHE A 91 -5.18 7.77 -5.83
N ASP A 92 -5.21 7.19 -7.03
CA ASP A 92 -6.32 6.32 -7.46
C ASP A 92 -6.22 5.00 -6.70
N MET A 93 -7.16 4.75 -5.78
CA MET A 93 -7.04 3.67 -4.82
C MET A 93 -7.61 2.35 -5.35
N MET A 94 -6.83 1.29 -5.20
CA MET A 94 -7.32 -0.09 -5.29
C MET A 94 -8.04 -0.52 -4.01
N GLU A 95 -8.79 -1.62 -4.10
CA GLU A 95 -9.43 -2.21 -2.93
C GLU A 95 -8.38 -2.62 -1.88
N PRO A 96 -8.54 -2.19 -0.61
CA PRO A 96 -7.55 -2.48 0.43
C PRO A 96 -7.53 -3.96 0.82
N ILE A 97 -6.33 -4.48 1.09
CA ILE A 97 -6.14 -5.85 1.55
C ILE A 97 -6.03 -5.87 3.08
N LYS A 98 -6.98 -6.51 3.74
CA LYS A 98 -7.02 -6.66 5.19
C LYS A 98 -7.08 -8.13 5.57
N HIS A 99 -6.24 -8.54 6.52
CA HIS A 99 -6.20 -9.92 6.99
C HIS A 99 -6.17 -10.00 8.52
N GLN A 100 -7.04 -10.82 9.11
CA GLN A 100 -7.03 -11.02 10.56
C GLN A 100 -6.01 -12.10 10.94
N TYR A 101 -5.11 -11.79 11.86
CA TYR A 101 -4.00 -12.65 12.27
C TYR A 101 -3.11 -13.09 11.09
N ILE A 102 -2.60 -14.31 11.16
CA ILE A 102 -1.63 -14.87 10.22
C ILE A 102 -2.38 -15.50 9.04
N PRO A 103 -2.11 -15.10 7.79
CA PRO A 103 -2.75 -15.70 6.63
C PRO A 103 -2.28 -17.14 6.41
N SER A 104 -3.24 -18.00 6.07
CA SER A 104 -2.95 -19.34 5.57
C SER A 104 -2.45 -19.28 4.12
N LYS A 105 -1.98 -20.43 3.60
CA LYS A 105 -1.60 -20.54 2.19
C LYS A 105 -2.78 -20.25 1.25
N GLU A 106 -3.98 -20.69 1.64
CA GLU A 106 -5.20 -20.46 0.87
C GLU A 106 -5.58 -18.98 0.86
N ASP A 107 -5.46 -18.30 2.02
CA ASP A 107 -5.70 -16.86 2.11
C ASP A 107 -4.77 -16.07 1.19
N LEU A 108 -3.48 -16.43 1.17
CA LEU A 108 -2.49 -15.78 0.31
C LEU A 108 -2.79 -15.97 -1.18
N GLU A 109 -3.21 -17.18 -1.60
CA GLU A 109 -3.58 -17.42 -3.00
C GLU A 109 -4.85 -16.66 -3.38
N ASN A 110 -5.86 -16.62 -2.50
CA ASN A 110 -7.08 -15.85 -2.72
C ASN A 110 -6.80 -14.34 -2.82
N ILE A 111 -5.93 -13.79 -1.95
CA ILE A 111 -5.51 -12.39 -2.00
C ILE A 111 -4.80 -12.11 -3.33
N LYS A 112 -3.91 -13.00 -3.76
CA LYS A 112 -3.18 -12.87 -5.03
C LYS A 112 -4.13 -12.86 -6.23
N LEU A 113 -5.08 -13.80 -6.31
CA LEU A 113 -6.05 -13.87 -7.41
C LEU A 113 -6.92 -12.61 -7.49
N LYS A 114 -7.42 -12.13 -6.35
CA LYS A 114 -8.21 -10.89 -6.28
C LYS A 114 -7.38 -9.67 -6.70
N LEU A 115 -6.13 -9.59 -6.26
CA LEU A 115 -5.23 -8.50 -6.64
C LEU A 115 -4.94 -8.52 -8.15
N GLU A 116 -4.72 -9.69 -8.75
CA GLU A 116 -4.53 -9.80 -10.20
C GLU A 116 -5.77 -9.34 -10.98
N GLN A 117 -6.98 -9.64 -10.51
CA GLN A 117 -8.22 -9.14 -11.11
C GLN A 117 -8.33 -7.61 -10.99
N ASN A 118 -8.08 -7.05 -9.81
CA ASN A 118 -8.13 -5.60 -9.58
C ASN A 118 -7.11 -4.84 -10.45
N ILE A 119 -5.90 -5.39 -10.63
CA ILE A 119 -4.90 -4.78 -11.51
C ILE A 119 -5.36 -4.82 -12.97
N LYS A 120 -5.98 -5.92 -13.43
CA LYS A 120 -6.51 -6.00 -14.82
C LYS A 120 -7.55 -4.93 -15.07
N SER A 121 -8.52 -4.76 -14.17
CA SER A 121 -9.54 -3.70 -14.28
C SER A 121 -8.89 -2.31 -14.34
N LYS A 122 -7.88 -2.04 -13.51
CA LYS A 122 -7.13 -0.76 -13.53
C LYS A 122 -6.29 -0.52 -14.78
N LEU A 123 -5.89 -1.58 -15.49
CA LEU A 123 -5.20 -1.46 -16.77
C LEU A 123 -6.18 -1.22 -17.93
N GLU A 124 -7.40 -1.74 -17.84
CA GLU A 124 -8.47 -1.54 -18.84
C GLU A 124 -9.17 -0.18 -18.72
N GLU A 125 -9.16 0.44 -17.54
CA GLU A 125 -9.68 1.80 -17.30
C GLU A 125 -8.82 2.93 -17.91
N GLN A 126 -7.65 2.61 -18.48
CA GLN A 126 -6.70 3.56 -19.08
C GLN A 126 -6.62 3.44 -20.60
#